data_AF-A0A5J5GA91-F1
#
_entry.id   AF-A0A5J5GA91-F1
#
_cell.length_a   1.000
_cell.length_b   1.000
_cell.length_c   1.000
_cell.angle_alpha   90.00
_cell.angle_beta   90.00
_cell.angle_gamma   90.00
#
_symmetry.space_group_name_H-M   'P 1'
#
loop_
_entity.id
_entity.type
_entity.pdbx_description
1 polymer ?
#
loop_
_entity_poly.entity_id
_entity_poly.type
_entity_poly.pdbx_seq_one_letter_code
_entity_poly.pdbx_strand_id
1 'polypeptide(L)'
;MLTFEQKLRILDSYPELTRRDVSLGRVNYSLETSLHDKKTVAYHLHPNGNGYVYAGLLRGRETDAKGLVNIREFEEAELRELVEASIASLSQAPADAGTSAPRKPKKAKNNSVWLDADGSVLELKAEEGLWYLYSGPNLDMAFETRAEAEEYLAEEGFTEKPE
;
A
#
# COMPACT_ATOMS: atom_id res chain seq x y z
N MET A 1 15.95 -12.43 14.48
CA MET A 1 16.32 -11.63 13.27
C MET A 1 17.05 -12.48 12.23
N LEU A 2 16.45 -12.63 11.05
CA LEU A 2 17.04 -13.36 9.91
C LEU A 2 17.96 -12.48 9.05
N THR A 3 18.96 -13.11 8.41
CA THR A 3 19.79 -12.46 7.37
C THR A 3 19.04 -12.32 6.05
N PHE A 4 19.52 -11.46 5.16
CA PHE A 4 18.94 -11.27 3.82
C PHE A 4 18.81 -12.60 3.05
N GLU A 5 19.87 -13.41 3.02
CA GLU A 5 19.87 -14.71 2.32
C GLU A 5 18.86 -15.70 2.91
N GLN A 6 18.69 -15.71 4.24
CA GLN A 6 17.69 -16.55 4.90
C GLN A 6 16.28 -16.14 4.50
N LYS A 7 16.00 -14.83 4.47
CA LYS A 7 14.69 -14.30 4.03
C LYS A 7 14.41 -14.66 2.57
N LEU A 8 15.41 -14.52 1.70
CA LEU A 8 15.29 -14.95 0.30
C LEU A 8 14.98 -16.45 0.22
N ARG A 9 15.71 -17.30 0.94
CA ARG A 9 15.47 -18.75 0.92
C ARG A 9 14.05 -19.14 1.37
N ILE A 10 13.52 -18.42 2.36
CA ILE A 10 12.13 -18.61 2.80
C ILE A 10 11.16 -18.20 1.68
N LEU A 11 11.34 -17.01 1.10
CA LEU A 11 10.45 -16.51 0.04
C LEU A 11 10.56 -17.31 -1.27
N ASP A 12 11.73 -17.82 -1.60
CA ASP A 12 11.99 -18.70 -2.76
C ASP A 12 11.35 -20.09 -2.58
N SER A 13 11.04 -20.48 -1.34
CA SER A 13 10.31 -21.73 -1.07
C SER A 13 8.84 -21.70 -1.49
N TYR A 14 8.30 -20.53 -1.84
CA TYR A 14 6.93 -20.37 -2.32
C TYR A 14 6.91 -20.28 -3.85
N PRO A 15 6.52 -21.36 -4.57
CA PRO A 15 6.58 -21.42 -6.04
C PRO A 15 5.60 -20.47 -6.74
N GLU A 16 4.61 -19.96 -6.01
CA GLU A 16 3.63 -18.99 -6.49
C GLU A 16 4.15 -17.54 -6.50
N LEU A 17 5.28 -17.28 -5.82
CA LEU A 17 5.87 -15.95 -5.77
C LEU A 17 6.87 -15.76 -6.92
N THR A 18 6.63 -14.75 -7.73
CA THR A 18 7.57 -14.30 -8.75
C THR A 18 8.56 -13.32 -8.13
N ARG A 19 9.83 -13.75 -8.07
CA ARG A 19 10.96 -12.91 -7.65
C ARG A 19 11.25 -11.85 -8.71
N ARG A 20 11.42 -10.60 -8.29
CA ARG A 20 11.95 -9.51 -9.12
C ARG A 20 13.11 -8.81 -8.43
N ASP A 21 14.28 -8.93 -9.02
CA ASP A 21 15.47 -8.18 -8.63
C ASP A 21 15.36 -6.74 -9.11
N VAL A 22 15.72 -5.80 -8.24
CA VAL A 22 15.69 -4.36 -8.51
C VAL A 22 17.06 -3.74 -8.18
N SER A 23 17.22 -2.46 -8.51
CA SER A 23 18.47 -1.72 -8.30
C SER A 23 18.95 -1.78 -6.83
N LEU A 24 20.28 -1.70 -6.64
CA LEU A 24 20.96 -1.72 -5.34
C LEU A 24 20.86 -3.07 -4.59
N GLY A 25 20.71 -4.17 -5.32
CA GLY A 25 20.68 -5.52 -4.75
C GLY A 25 19.42 -5.80 -3.93
N ARG A 26 18.36 -5.00 -4.13
CA ARG A 26 17.06 -5.22 -3.49
C ARG A 26 16.26 -6.27 -4.27
N VAL A 27 15.37 -6.96 -3.57
CA VAL A 27 14.50 -7.98 -4.15
C VAL A 27 13.06 -7.75 -3.72
N ASN A 28 12.13 -7.94 -4.65
CA ASN A 28 10.70 -7.95 -4.42
C ASN A 28 10.13 -9.32 -4.79
N TYR A 29 9.01 -9.70 -4.18
CA TYR A 29 8.24 -10.89 -4.53
C TYR A 29 6.80 -10.51 -4.77
N SER A 30 6.24 -10.97 -5.89
CA SER A 30 4.86 -10.71 -6.27
C SER A 30 4.11 -11.99 -6.61
N LEU A 31 2.85 -12.07 -6.21
CA LEU A 31 1.90 -13.10 -6.58
C LEU A 31 1.17 -12.69 -7.88
N GLU A 32 1.51 -13.31 -9.01
CA GLU A 32 0.91 -12.96 -10.30
C GLU A 32 -0.55 -13.41 -10.42
N THR A 33 -0.91 -14.46 -9.68
CA THR A 33 -2.26 -15.03 -9.59
C THR A 33 -3.16 -14.34 -8.57
N SER A 34 -2.75 -13.19 -8.03
CA SER A 34 -3.57 -12.40 -7.10
C SER A 34 -4.92 -12.05 -7.72
N LEU A 35 -5.99 -12.18 -6.93
CA LEU A 35 -7.35 -11.76 -7.28
C LEU A 35 -7.62 -10.28 -6.91
N HIS A 36 -6.59 -9.58 -6.44
CA HIS A 36 -6.60 -8.16 -6.13
C HIS A 36 -5.66 -7.39 -7.07
N ASP A 37 -5.88 -6.08 -7.24
CA ASP A 37 -4.94 -5.20 -7.97
C ASP A 37 -3.52 -5.24 -7.38
N LYS A 38 -3.42 -5.41 -6.05
CA LYS A 38 -2.15 -5.61 -5.37
C LYS A 38 -1.62 -7.01 -5.67
N LYS A 39 -0.39 -7.07 -6.18
CA LYS A 39 0.35 -8.33 -6.42
C LYS A 39 1.57 -8.48 -5.52
N THR A 40 2.07 -7.40 -4.94
CA THR A 40 3.30 -7.43 -4.14
C THR A 40 3.08 -8.09 -2.79
N VAL A 41 3.80 -9.18 -2.54
CA VAL A 41 3.83 -9.90 -1.26
C VAL A 41 5.00 -9.41 -0.41
N ALA A 42 6.22 -9.41 -0.95
CA ALA A 42 7.40 -8.87 -0.27
C ALA A 42 8.00 -7.71 -1.07
N TYR A 43 8.40 -6.65 -0.36
CA TYR A 43 8.83 -5.39 -0.96
C TYR A 43 10.12 -4.88 -0.30
N HIS A 44 11.03 -4.39 -1.14
CA HIS A 44 12.28 -3.75 -0.74
C HIS A 44 13.11 -4.60 0.24
N LEU A 45 13.23 -5.90 -0.01
CA LEU A 45 14.17 -6.74 0.73
C LEU A 45 15.57 -6.25 0.43
N HIS A 46 16.24 -5.70 1.43
CA HIS A 46 17.55 -5.08 1.29
C HIS A 46 18.63 -6.01 1.84
N PRO A 47 19.85 -6.01 1.27
CA PRO A 47 21.00 -6.77 1.78
C PRO A 47 21.36 -6.51 3.27
N ASN A 48 20.83 -5.44 3.87
CA ASN A 48 21.01 -5.12 5.29
C ASN A 48 20.05 -5.92 6.20
N GLY A 49 19.23 -6.80 5.63
CA GLY A 49 18.24 -7.60 6.34
C GLY A 49 16.90 -6.90 6.55
N ASN A 50 16.71 -5.64 6.16
CA ASN A 50 15.40 -4.98 6.22
C ASN A 50 14.53 -5.39 5.02
N GLY A 51 13.22 -5.26 5.18
CA GLY A 51 12.24 -5.48 4.13
C GLY A 51 10.83 -5.31 4.65
N TYR A 52 9.86 -5.44 3.74
CA TYR A 52 8.46 -5.30 4.06
C TYR A 52 7.65 -6.44 3.46
N VAL A 53 6.59 -6.86 4.15
CA VAL A 53 5.62 -7.81 3.61
C VAL A 53 4.23 -7.19 3.69
N TYR A 54 3.44 -7.41 2.64
CA TYR A 54 2.08 -6.89 2.57
C TYR A 54 1.15 -7.65 3.50
N ALA A 55 0.47 -6.92 4.37
CA ALA A 55 -0.55 -7.44 5.27
C ALA A 55 -1.78 -6.53 5.31
N GLY A 56 -1.96 -5.64 4.31
CA GLY A 56 -3.05 -4.67 4.29
C GLY A 56 -4.45 -5.30 4.23
N LEU A 57 -4.54 -6.57 3.81
CA LEU A 57 -5.78 -7.36 3.83
C LEU A 57 -5.92 -8.23 5.08
N LEU A 58 -4.90 -8.27 5.96
CA LEU A 58 -4.93 -9.05 7.20
C LEU A 58 -5.57 -8.24 8.32
N ARG A 59 -6.62 -8.79 8.94
CA ARG A 59 -7.25 -8.18 10.11
C ARG A 59 -6.38 -8.36 11.35
N GLY A 60 -6.20 -7.28 12.12
CA GLY A 60 -5.54 -7.32 13.44
C GLY A 60 -4.01 -7.26 13.41
N ARG A 61 -3.39 -6.97 12.26
CA ARG A 61 -1.96 -6.73 12.14
C ARG A 61 -1.64 -5.24 12.08
N GLU A 62 -0.60 -4.83 12.78
CA GLU A 62 -0.06 -3.48 12.66
C GLU A 62 0.68 -3.36 11.33
N THR A 63 0.08 -2.61 10.41
CA THR A 63 0.68 -2.25 9.13
C THR A 63 0.89 -0.75 9.06
N ASP A 64 1.89 -0.36 8.28
CA ASP A 64 2.03 1.02 7.84
C ASP A 64 0.84 1.45 6.94
N ALA A 65 0.75 2.75 6.62
CA ALA A 65 -0.27 3.31 5.73
C ALA A 65 -0.40 2.57 4.39
N LYS A 66 0.69 1.96 3.91
CA LYS A 66 0.73 1.18 2.65
C LYS A 66 0.31 -0.29 2.81
N GLY A 67 -0.17 -0.68 4.00
CA GLY A 67 -0.53 -2.06 4.33
C GLY A 67 0.70 -2.98 4.43
N LEU A 68 1.86 -2.41 4.74
CA LEU A 68 3.15 -3.10 4.79
C LEU A 68 3.60 -3.29 6.24
N VAL A 69 4.12 -4.47 6.57
CA VAL A 69 4.74 -4.77 7.86
C VAL A 69 6.25 -4.77 7.68
N ASN A 70 6.95 -4.01 8.53
CA ASN A 70 8.41 -4.07 8.54
C ASN A 70 8.87 -5.41 9.14
N ILE A 71 9.65 -6.17 8.36
CA ILE A 71 10.11 -7.50 8.77
C ILE A 71 11.56 -7.52 9.24
N ARG A 72 12.15 -6.38 9.63
CA ARG A 72 13.57 -6.29 10.03
C ARG A 72 13.91 -7.31 11.12
N GLU A 73 13.11 -7.36 12.17
CA GLU A 73 13.41 -8.13 13.39
C GLU A 73 12.84 -9.56 13.38
N PHE A 74 12.05 -9.91 12.37
CA PHE A 74 11.30 -11.17 12.30
C PHE A 74 12.21 -12.41 12.32
N GLU A 75 11.68 -13.48 12.93
CA GLU A 75 12.21 -14.83 12.88
C GLU A 75 11.60 -15.66 11.73
N GLU A 76 12.13 -16.86 11.50
CA GLU A 76 11.70 -17.73 10.38
C GLU A 76 10.21 -18.07 10.46
N ALA A 77 9.71 -18.47 11.63
CA ALA A 77 8.32 -18.82 11.83
C ALA A 77 7.40 -17.62 11.55
N GLU A 78 7.69 -16.47 12.15
CA GLU A 78 6.88 -15.25 11.99
C GLU A 78 6.85 -14.74 10.54
N LEU A 79 7.98 -14.86 9.82
CA LEU A 79 8.06 -14.47 8.43
C LEU A 79 7.24 -15.40 7.54
N ARG A 80 7.32 -16.72 7.77
CA ARG A 80 6.51 -17.71 7.03
C ARG A 80 5.03 -17.47 7.25
N GLU A 81 4.60 -17.33 8.50
CA GLU A 81 3.20 -17.06 8.84
C GLU A 81 2.70 -15.77 8.18
N LEU A 82 3.51 -14.72 8.17
CA LEU A 82 3.14 -13.45 7.53
C LEU A 82 3.05 -13.58 6.01
N VAL A 83 3.98 -14.28 5.37
CA VAL A 83 4.00 -14.48 3.92
C VAL A 83 2.82 -15.36 3.48
N GLU A 84 2.56 -16.47 4.18
CA GLU A 84 1.41 -17.34 3.91
C GLU A 84 0.09 -16.60 4.07
N ALA A 85 -0.06 -15.80 5.13
CA ALA A 85 -1.25 -14.98 5.33
C ALA A 85 -1.38 -13.93 4.21
N SER A 86 -0.29 -13.28 3.81
CA SER A 86 -0.26 -12.32 2.71
C SER A 86 -0.74 -12.95 1.40
N ILE A 87 -0.15 -14.09 1.04
CA ILE A 87 -0.51 -14.89 -0.14
C ILE A 87 -1.98 -15.28 -0.09
N ALA A 88 -2.43 -15.90 1.01
CA ALA A 88 -3.81 -16.34 1.17
C ALA A 88 -4.79 -15.16 1.03
N SER A 89 -4.46 -14.00 1.60
CA SER A 89 -5.28 -12.80 1.49
C SER A 89 -5.37 -12.24 0.07
N LEU A 90 -4.34 -12.46 -0.76
CA LEU A 90 -4.29 -12.03 -2.16
C LEU A 90 -4.89 -13.07 -3.12
N SER A 91 -4.88 -14.36 -2.75
CA SER A 91 -5.46 -15.46 -3.53
C SER A 91 -6.95 -15.67 -3.28
N GLN A 92 -7.51 -15.09 -2.22
CA GLN A 92 -8.94 -15.19 -1.94
C GLN A 92 -9.69 -14.13 -2.75
N ALA A 93 -10.80 -14.49 -3.39
CA ALA A 93 -11.67 -13.50 -4.01
C ALA A 93 -12.11 -12.52 -2.90
N PRO A 94 -12.23 -11.21 -3.17
CA PRO A 94 -12.69 -10.25 -2.18
C PRO A 94 -14.03 -10.73 -1.63
N ALA A 95 -13.99 -11.32 -0.43
CA ALA A 95 -15.17 -11.76 0.24
C ALA A 95 -15.94 -10.49 0.58
N ASP A 96 -17.11 -10.33 -0.03
CA ASP A 96 -18.07 -9.31 0.35
C ASP A 96 -18.14 -9.26 1.89
N ALA A 97 -17.92 -8.08 2.43
CA ALA A 97 -17.40 -7.86 3.76
C ALA A 97 -18.28 -8.49 4.86
N GLY A 98 -17.84 -9.63 5.39
CA GLY A 98 -18.30 -10.17 6.67
C GLY A 98 -17.64 -9.43 7.84
N THR A 99 -18.27 -8.34 8.26
CA THR A 99 -18.33 -7.77 9.63
C THR A 99 -17.13 -7.92 10.58
N SER A 100 -16.56 -6.79 10.99
CA SER A 100 -16.36 -6.44 12.42
C SER A 100 -16.09 -4.94 12.58
N ALA A 101 -17.15 -4.26 13.02
CA ALA A 101 -17.30 -2.95 13.64
C ALA A 101 -17.09 -1.65 12.82
N PRO A 102 -17.99 -0.66 12.98
CA PRO A 102 -18.15 0.45 12.06
C PRO A 102 -17.37 1.67 12.55
N ARG A 103 -16.32 2.07 11.84
CA ARG A 103 -16.02 3.50 11.76
C ARG A 103 -16.90 4.04 10.64
N LYS A 104 -17.89 4.83 11.03
CA LYS A 104 -18.87 5.49 10.16
C LYS A 104 -18.19 5.86 8.83
N PRO A 105 -18.71 5.42 7.67
CA PRO A 105 -18.27 6.01 6.42
C PRO A 105 -18.76 7.47 6.48
N LYS A 106 -17.86 8.40 6.78
CA LYS A 106 -18.07 9.76 6.31
C LYS A 106 -18.14 9.59 4.80
N LYS A 107 -19.33 9.80 4.24
CA LYS A 107 -19.59 9.79 2.80
C LYS A 107 -18.37 10.39 2.13
N ALA A 108 -17.59 9.57 1.42
CA ALA A 108 -16.44 10.04 0.69
C ALA A 108 -16.99 11.05 -0.30
N LYS A 109 -16.79 12.34 -0.01
CA LYS A 109 -17.09 13.38 -0.97
C LYS A 109 -16.11 13.13 -2.10
N ASN A 110 -16.64 12.87 -3.28
CA ASN A 110 -15.84 12.62 -4.48
C ASN A 110 -14.96 13.82 -4.82
N ASN A 111 -15.26 14.99 -4.24
CA ASN A 111 -14.50 16.21 -4.41
C ASN A 111 -14.13 16.79 -3.03
N SER A 112 -12.90 17.27 -2.90
CA SER A 112 -12.37 17.89 -1.68
C SER A 112 -11.50 19.10 -2.02
N VAL A 113 -11.56 20.14 -1.19
CA VAL A 113 -10.76 21.36 -1.35
C VAL A 113 -9.62 21.36 -0.34
N TRP A 114 -8.43 21.71 -0.80
CA TRP A 114 -7.18 21.65 -0.05
C TRP A 114 -6.51 23.03 -0.01
N LEU A 115 -5.91 23.37 1.13
CA LEU A 115 -5.27 24.66 1.40
C LEU A 115 -3.87 24.47 1.97
N ASP A 116 -2.89 25.20 1.46
CA ASP A 116 -1.55 25.28 2.05
C ASP A 116 -1.37 26.52 2.95
N ALA A 117 -0.19 26.66 3.56
CA ALA A 117 0.14 27.72 4.52
C ALA A 117 0.19 29.13 3.89
N ASP A 118 0.51 29.24 2.60
CA ASP A 118 0.53 30.47 1.80
C ASP A 118 -0.84 30.82 1.21
N GLY A 119 -1.85 29.96 1.43
CA GLY A 119 -3.24 30.21 1.05
C GLY A 119 -3.60 29.84 -0.38
N SER A 120 -2.77 29.04 -1.06
CA SER A 120 -3.14 28.46 -2.36
C SER A 120 -4.22 27.39 -2.15
N VAL A 121 -5.05 27.23 -3.17
CA VAL A 121 -6.22 26.35 -3.12
C VAL A 121 -6.14 25.33 -4.23
N LEU A 122 -6.25 24.05 -3.88
CA LEU A 122 -6.34 22.96 -4.82
C LEU A 122 -7.64 22.20 -4.65
N GLU A 123 -8.27 21.83 -5.77
CA GLU A 123 -9.50 21.02 -5.79
C GLU A 123 -9.18 19.62 -6.30
N LEU A 124 -9.36 18.62 -5.47
CA LEU A 124 -9.27 17.21 -5.84
C LEU A 124 -10.66 16.71 -6.27
N LYS A 125 -10.79 16.15 -7.47
CA LYS A 125 -12.05 15.66 -8.06
C LYS A 125 -11.89 14.24 -8.60
N ALA A 126 -12.85 13.36 -8.32
CA ALA A 126 -12.90 12.04 -8.94
C ALA A 126 -13.77 12.07 -10.21
N GLU A 127 -13.15 11.87 -11.38
CA GLU A 127 -13.82 11.86 -12.68
C GLU A 127 -13.32 10.66 -13.51
N GLU A 128 -14.23 9.95 -14.19
CA GLU A 128 -13.90 8.80 -15.07
C GLU A 128 -13.00 7.70 -14.46
N GLY A 129 -13.01 7.57 -13.13
CA GLY A 129 -12.18 6.58 -12.41
C GLY A 129 -10.77 7.06 -12.07
N LEU A 130 -10.44 8.31 -12.38
CA LEU A 130 -9.19 8.98 -12.03
C LEU A 130 -9.44 10.13 -11.05
N TRP A 131 -8.37 10.59 -10.42
CA TRP A 131 -8.37 11.65 -9.42
C TRP A 131 -7.60 12.86 -9.94
N TYR A 132 -8.30 13.94 -10.23
CA TYR A 132 -7.75 15.14 -10.82
C TYR A 132 -7.59 16.24 -9.78
N LEU A 133 -6.41 16.84 -9.75
CA LEU A 133 -6.08 17.96 -8.91
C LEU A 133 -6.10 19.24 -9.75
N TYR A 134 -6.91 20.21 -9.36
CA TYR A 134 -7.08 21.47 -10.06
C TYR A 134 -6.56 22.64 -9.25
N SER A 135 -5.83 23.55 -9.91
CA SER A 135 -5.49 24.87 -9.40
C SER A 135 -6.38 25.90 -10.09
N GLY A 136 -7.53 26.19 -9.46
CA GLY A 136 -8.60 26.98 -10.05
C GLY A 136 -9.14 26.34 -11.35
N PRO A 137 -9.09 27.02 -12.52
CA PRO A 137 -9.59 26.46 -13.78
C PRO A 137 -8.61 25.49 -14.46
N ASN A 138 -7.36 25.39 -13.98
CA ASN A 138 -6.32 24.59 -14.63
C ASN A 138 -6.18 23.24 -13.95
N LEU A 139 -6.02 22.17 -14.74
CA LEU A 139 -5.59 20.88 -14.24
C LEU A 139 -4.12 20.95 -13.87
N ASP A 140 -3.80 20.57 -12.63
CA ASP A 140 -2.44 20.50 -12.10
C ASP A 140 -1.87 19.09 -12.29
N MET A 141 -2.54 18.08 -11.71
CA MET A 141 -2.11 16.67 -11.78
C MET A 141 -3.29 15.69 -11.84
N ALA A 142 -3.03 14.47 -12.29
CA ALA A 142 -4.00 13.38 -12.31
C ALA A 142 -3.38 12.13 -11.68
N PHE A 143 -4.18 11.41 -10.89
CA PHE A 143 -3.77 10.25 -10.12
C PHE A 143 -4.73 9.09 -10.37
N GLU A 144 -4.21 7.86 -10.31
CA GLU A 144 -5.04 6.66 -10.46
C GLU A 144 -5.84 6.38 -9.19
N THR A 145 -5.31 6.79 -8.03
CA THR A 145 -5.97 6.59 -6.74
C THR A 145 -6.07 7.87 -5.92
N ARG A 146 -7.11 7.96 -5.09
CA ARG A 146 -7.30 9.07 -4.14
C ARG A 146 -6.12 9.22 -3.21
N ALA A 147 -5.61 8.09 -2.72
CA ALA A 147 -4.53 8.04 -1.76
C ALA A 147 -3.25 8.68 -2.31
N GLU A 148 -2.95 8.49 -3.60
CA GLU A 148 -1.81 9.15 -4.24
C GLU A 148 -2.00 10.66 -4.33
N ALA A 149 -3.21 11.12 -4.67
CA ALA A 149 -3.50 12.54 -4.70
C ALA A 149 -3.41 13.20 -3.31
N GLU A 150 -3.89 12.50 -2.28
CA GLU A 150 -3.82 12.96 -0.88
C GLU A 150 -2.38 12.94 -0.34
N GLU A 151 -1.57 11.94 -0.72
CA GLU A 151 -0.13 11.87 -0.38
C GLU A 151 0.62 13.06 -1.01
N TYR A 152 0.40 13.33 -2.30
CA TYR A 152 0.97 14.50 -3.00
C TYR A 152 0.58 15.81 -2.30
N LEU A 153 -0.71 15.98 -1.98
CA LEU A 153 -1.20 17.16 -1.28
C LEU A 153 -0.56 17.33 0.09
N ALA A 154 -0.40 16.25 0.86
CA ALA A 154 0.25 16.28 2.16
C ALA A 154 1.75 16.59 2.07
N GLU A 155 2.45 16.07 1.05
CA GLU A 155 3.86 16.37 0.79
C GLU A 155 4.07 17.85 0.41
N GLU A 156 3.15 18.41 -0.38
CA GLU A 156 3.14 19.83 -0.76
C GLU A 156 2.65 20.76 0.38
N GLY A 157 2.32 20.20 1.55
CA GLY A 157 1.90 20.97 2.73
C GLY A 157 0.44 21.45 2.68
N PHE A 158 -0.36 20.90 1.79
CA PHE A 158 -1.80 21.15 1.75
C PHE A 158 -2.54 20.33 2.81
N THR A 159 -3.62 20.92 3.31
CA THR A 159 -4.53 20.29 4.27
C THR A 159 -5.96 20.34 3.77
N GLU A 160 -6.69 19.22 3.94
CA GLU A 160 -8.09 19.13 3.54
C GLU A 160 -8.92 20.12 4.36
N LYS A 161 -9.65 21.01 3.68
CA LYS A 161 -10.56 21.93 4.34
C LYS A 161 -11.77 21.14 4.85
N PRO A 162 -12.03 21.11 6.16
CA PRO A 162 -13.32 20.61 6.65
C PRO A 162 -14.43 21.54 6.13
N GLU A 163 -15.45 20.98 5.48
CA GLU A 163 -16.65 21.72 5.06
C GLU A 163 -17.37 22.40 6.23
#